data_AF-A0A3N6M0R4-F1
#
_entry.id   AF-A0A3N6M0R4-F1
#
_cell.length_a   1.000
_cell.length_b   1.000
_cell.length_c   1.000
_cell.angle_alpha   90.00
_cell.angle_beta   90.00
_cell.angle_gamma   90.00
#
_symmetry.space_group_name_H-M   'P 1'
#
loop_
_entity.id
_entity.type
_entity.pdbx_description
1 polymer ?
#
loop_
_entity_poly.entity_id
_entity_poly.type
_entity_poly.pdbx_seq_one_letter_code
_entity_poly.pdbx_strand_id
1 'polypeptide(L)'
;MTAERTAADAFALLSDESRVEIIRAIAIAHSEQEPSNSGPAPLSFSEVYERVGVDNTSKLSYHLGELTGTYLRKREGGYSFTHAGDRIARFILAENFRRPADVGPIETDGSCPYCGETTLEAGVDDQYFAVRCSACDRPVTGYTITPAQTRARSGNTLLEVRLFPGDTTKMGTLPTSGLRQK
;
A
#
# COMPACT_ATOMS: atom_id res chain seq x y z
N MET A 1 -19.44 -18.38 -20.74
CA MET A 1 -19.35 -17.91 -19.34
C MET A 1 -17.97 -18.29 -18.84
N THR A 2 -17.03 -17.35 -18.77
CA THR A 2 -15.72 -17.60 -18.14
C THR A 2 -15.95 -17.74 -16.66
N ALA A 3 -15.61 -18.90 -16.09
CA ALA A 3 -15.59 -19.09 -14.65
C ALA A 3 -14.80 -17.94 -14.01
N GLU A 4 -15.35 -17.35 -12.96
CA GLU A 4 -14.67 -16.30 -12.21
C GLU A 4 -13.36 -16.88 -11.67
N ARG A 5 -12.24 -16.26 -12.01
CA ARG A 5 -10.92 -16.70 -11.53
C ARG A 5 -10.93 -16.67 -10.01
N THR A 6 -10.46 -17.75 -9.39
CA THR A 6 -10.31 -17.76 -7.93
C THR A 6 -9.19 -16.81 -7.50
N ALA A 7 -9.14 -16.47 -6.22
CA ALA A 7 -8.02 -15.70 -5.68
C ALA A 7 -6.68 -16.42 -5.93
N ALA A 8 -6.65 -17.75 -5.78
CA ALA A 8 -5.45 -18.55 -6.04
C ALA A 8 -4.99 -18.44 -7.50
N ASP A 9 -5.91 -18.51 -8.46
CA ASP A 9 -5.57 -18.36 -9.89
C ASP A 9 -5.02 -16.97 -10.21
N ALA A 10 -5.58 -15.92 -9.60
CA ALA A 10 -5.09 -14.56 -9.79
C ALA A 10 -3.66 -14.41 -9.25
N PHE A 11 -3.40 -14.83 -8.02
CA PHE A 11 -2.07 -14.74 -7.42
C PHE A 11 -1.04 -15.66 -8.08
N ALA A 12 -1.45 -16.83 -8.59
CA ALA A 12 -0.57 -17.73 -9.34
C ALA A 12 0.00 -17.08 -10.61
N LEU A 13 -0.69 -16.10 -11.21
CA LEU A 13 -0.11 -15.35 -12.32
C LEU A 13 1.13 -14.55 -11.89
N LEU A 14 1.14 -14.04 -10.66
CA LEU A 14 2.21 -13.19 -10.14
C LEU A 14 3.40 -13.99 -9.56
N SER A 15 3.37 -15.32 -9.63
CA SER A 15 4.53 -16.16 -9.25
C SER A 15 5.62 -16.19 -10.32
N ASP A 16 5.37 -15.59 -11.49
CA ASP A 16 6.31 -15.47 -12.60
C ASP A 16 6.93 -14.06 -12.59
N GLU A 17 8.26 -14.00 -12.54
CA GLU A 17 9.00 -12.74 -12.41
C GLU A 17 8.79 -11.80 -13.61
N SER A 18 8.69 -12.33 -14.83
CA SER A 18 8.49 -11.52 -16.04
C SER A 18 7.12 -10.85 -16.02
N ARG A 19 6.10 -11.50 -15.45
CA ARG A 19 4.77 -10.89 -15.28
C ARG A 19 4.77 -9.77 -14.25
N VAL A 20 5.51 -9.93 -13.14
CA VAL A 20 5.70 -8.86 -12.16
C VAL A 20 6.47 -7.68 -12.76
N GLU A 21 7.51 -7.96 -13.55
CA GLU A 21 8.28 -6.97 -14.29
C GLU A 21 7.41 -6.18 -15.27
N ILE A 22 6.55 -6.85 -16.05
CA ILE A 22 5.61 -6.20 -16.97
C ILE A 22 4.66 -5.26 -16.23
N ILE A 23 4.06 -5.70 -15.13
CA ILE A 23 3.19 -4.84 -14.30
C ILE A 23 3.98 -3.62 -13.80
N ARG A 24 5.21 -3.82 -13.32
CA ARG A 24 6.05 -2.73 -12.83
C ARG A 24 6.41 -1.74 -13.93
N ALA A 25 6.78 -2.21 -15.12
CA ALA A 25 7.14 -1.38 -16.27
C ALA A 25 5.97 -0.51 -16.73
N ILE A 26 4.77 -1.10 -16.85
CA ILE A 26 3.55 -0.35 -17.20
C ILE A 26 3.25 0.71 -16.15
N ALA A 27 3.38 0.37 -14.86
CA ALA A 27 3.11 1.30 -13.76
C ALA A 27 4.07 2.50 -13.71
N ILE A 28 5.36 2.26 -13.97
CA ILE A 28 6.37 3.34 -14.07
C ILE A 28 6.03 4.26 -15.23
N ALA A 29 5.82 3.70 -16.42
CA ALA A 29 5.48 4.49 -17.60
C ALA A 29 4.18 5.29 -17.41
N HIS A 30 3.17 4.74 -16.74
CA HIS A 30 1.96 5.49 -16.38
C HIS A 30 2.23 6.65 -15.42
N SER A 31 3.20 6.52 -14.51
CA SER A 31 3.57 7.59 -13.56
C SER A 31 4.36 8.73 -14.19
N GLU A 32 4.99 8.47 -15.34
CA GLU A 32 5.73 9.47 -16.14
C GLU A 32 4.80 10.31 -17.03
N GLN A 33 3.55 9.88 -17.20
CA GLN A 33 2.57 10.58 -18.04
C GLN A 33 1.94 11.75 -17.29
N GLU A 34 1.62 12.80 -18.06
CA GLU A 34 0.88 13.95 -17.54
C GLU A 34 -0.49 13.55 -16.98
N PRO A 35 -0.90 14.11 -15.83
CA PRO A 35 -2.21 13.83 -15.25
C PRO A 35 -3.32 14.15 -16.24
N SER A 36 -4.23 13.18 -16.43
CA SER A 36 -5.42 13.35 -17.27
C SER A 36 -6.67 12.98 -16.47
N ASN A 37 -7.81 13.60 -16.82
CA ASN A 37 -9.10 13.29 -16.21
C ASN A 37 -9.54 11.82 -16.42
N SER A 38 -8.96 11.14 -17.41
CA SER A 38 -9.30 9.76 -17.77
C SER A 38 -8.27 8.74 -17.26
N GLY A 39 -7.27 9.19 -16.50
CA GLY A 39 -6.12 8.39 -16.09
C GLY A 39 -5.04 8.27 -17.17
N PRO A 40 -4.00 7.44 -16.92
CA PRO A 40 -2.91 7.24 -17.86
C PRO A 40 -3.38 6.63 -19.18
N ALA A 41 -2.80 7.07 -20.28
CA ALA A 41 -2.95 6.47 -21.59
C ALA A 41 -2.41 5.03 -21.59
N PRO A 42 -3.10 4.08 -22.26
CA PRO A 42 -2.61 2.71 -22.40
C PRO A 42 -1.27 2.66 -23.15
N LEU A 43 -0.48 1.62 -22.88
CA LEU A 43 0.80 1.39 -23.57
C LEU A 43 0.65 0.34 -24.68
N SER A 44 1.18 0.64 -25.85
CA SER A 44 1.28 -0.31 -26.96
C SER A 44 2.18 -1.49 -26.62
N PHE A 45 2.09 -2.55 -27.43
CA PHE A 45 2.96 -3.73 -27.26
C PHE A 45 4.45 -3.37 -27.36
N SER A 46 4.84 -2.52 -28.32
CA SER A 46 6.22 -2.09 -28.51
C SER A 46 6.73 -1.28 -27.32
N GLU A 47 5.91 -0.37 -26.78
CA GLU A 47 6.29 0.42 -25.61
C GLU A 47 6.51 -0.45 -24.38
N VAL A 48 5.72 -1.51 -24.20
CA VAL A 48 5.95 -2.48 -23.12
C VAL A 48 7.22 -3.28 -23.40
N TYR A 49 7.42 -3.76 -24.63
CA TYR A 49 8.60 -4.56 -25.03
C TYR A 49 9.92 -3.83 -24.80
N GLU A 50 9.98 -2.53 -25.09
CA GLU A 50 11.17 -1.71 -24.86
C GLU A 50 11.54 -1.52 -23.38
N ARG A 51 10.61 -1.81 -22.46
CA ARG A 51 10.76 -1.55 -21.02
C ARG A 51 10.99 -2.80 -20.17
N VAL A 52 10.92 -3.99 -20.76
CA VAL A 52 11.01 -5.26 -20.03
C VAL A 52 12.12 -6.13 -20.59
N GLY A 53 12.83 -6.84 -19.71
CA GLY A 53 13.93 -7.75 -20.04
C GLY A 53 13.49 -9.11 -20.59
N VAL A 54 12.44 -9.16 -21.42
CA VAL A 54 11.95 -10.42 -22.00
C VAL A 54 12.73 -10.79 -23.26
N ASP A 55 13.05 -12.08 -23.40
CA ASP A 55 13.95 -12.59 -24.45
C ASP A 55 13.43 -12.38 -25.88
N ASN A 56 12.11 -12.41 -26.08
CA ASN A 56 11.50 -12.28 -27.39
C ASN A 56 10.02 -11.87 -27.32
N THR A 57 9.49 -11.48 -28.48
CA THR A 57 8.11 -11.00 -28.63
C THR A 57 7.06 -12.08 -28.36
N SER A 58 7.34 -13.35 -28.66
CA SER A 58 6.43 -14.46 -28.37
C SER A 58 6.23 -14.66 -26.86
N LYS A 59 7.32 -14.56 -26.08
CA LYS A 59 7.31 -14.63 -24.62
C LYS A 59 6.53 -13.46 -24.03
N LEU A 60 6.77 -12.24 -24.50
CA LEU A 60 5.98 -11.08 -24.06
C LEU A 60 4.49 -11.23 -24.38
N SER A 61 4.16 -11.67 -25.59
CA SER A 61 2.77 -11.90 -26.03
C SER A 61 2.07 -12.90 -25.11
N TYR A 62 2.76 -13.99 -24.76
CA TYR A 62 2.27 -14.97 -23.80
C TYR A 62 1.98 -14.33 -22.43
N HIS A 63 2.94 -13.62 -21.82
CA HIS A 63 2.74 -13.01 -20.51
C HIS A 63 1.65 -11.93 -20.49
N LEU A 64 1.57 -11.09 -21.53
CA LEU A 64 0.49 -10.11 -21.68
C LEU A 64 -0.88 -10.77 -21.84
N GLY A 65 -0.95 -11.89 -22.55
CA GLY A 65 -2.15 -12.71 -22.65
C GLY A 65 -2.62 -13.22 -21.29
N GLU A 66 -1.72 -13.81 -20.52
CA GLU A 66 -1.99 -14.36 -19.18
C GLU A 66 -2.47 -13.30 -18.18
N LEU A 67 -1.88 -12.10 -18.24
CA LEU A 67 -2.21 -10.96 -17.38
C LEU A 67 -3.53 -10.27 -17.78
N THR A 68 -3.93 -10.37 -19.04
CA THR A 68 -5.13 -9.72 -19.57
C THR A 68 -6.40 -10.35 -18.97
N GLY A 69 -7.36 -9.51 -18.59
CA GLY A 69 -8.57 -9.89 -17.89
C GLY A 69 -8.45 -9.71 -16.37
N THR A 70 -7.35 -10.17 -15.77
CA THR A 70 -7.15 -10.08 -14.31
C THR A 70 -6.44 -8.77 -13.91
N TYR A 71 -5.24 -8.52 -14.43
CA TYR A 71 -4.44 -7.35 -14.06
C TYR A 71 -4.38 -6.30 -15.17
N LEU A 72 -4.46 -6.73 -16.43
CA LEU A 72 -4.44 -5.84 -17.59
C LEU A 72 -5.77 -5.88 -18.35
N ARG A 73 -6.05 -4.81 -19.08
CA ARG A 73 -7.10 -4.73 -20.10
C ARG A 73 -6.42 -4.33 -21.39
N LYS A 74 -6.75 -5.03 -22.48
CA LYS A 74 -6.32 -4.68 -23.82
C LYS A 74 -7.44 -3.88 -24.51
N ARG A 75 -7.11 -2.71 -25.04
CA ARG A 75 -7.98 -1.84 -25.85
C ARG A 75 -7.24 -1.47 -27.15
N GLU A 76 -7.90 -0.74 -28.04
CA GLU A 76 -7.29 -0.28 -29.31
C GLU A 76 -5.98 0.51 -29.09
N GLY A 77 -5.88 1.24 -27.98
CA GLY A 77 -4.66 1.98 -27.61
C GLY A 77 -3.57 1.17 -26.92
N GLY A 78 -3.77 -0.12 -26.64
CA GLY A 78 -2.79 -0.97 -25.95
C GLY A 78 -3.27 -1.51 -24.60
N TYR A 79 -2.36 -1.65 -23.65
CA TYR A 79 -2.55 -2.27 -22.35
C TYR A 79 -2.68 -1.22 -21.25
N SER A 80 -3.72 -1.34 -20.43
CA SER A 80 -3.92 -0.54 -19.22
C SER A 80 -4.33 -1.43 -18.05
N PHE A 81 -4.30 -0.91 -16.82
CA PHE A 81 -4.63 -1.71 -15.64
C PHE A 81 -6.14 -1.95 -15.48
N THR A 82 -6.49 -3.12 -14.95
CA THR A 82 -7.76 -3.32 -14.24
C THR A 82 -7.69 -2.66 -12.85
N HIS A 83 -8.80 -2.69 -12.10
CA HIS A 83 -8.76 -2.30 -10.69
C HIS A 83 -7.72 -3.12 -9.89
N ALA A 84 -7.72 -4.45 -10.05
CA ALA A 84 -6.76 -5.32 -9.39
C ALA A 84 -5.31 -5.03 -9.84
N GLY A 85 -5.12 -4.76 -11.14
CA GLY A 85 -3.85 -4.32 -11.73
C GLY A 85 -3.30 -3.05 -11.09
N ASP A 86 -4.13 -2.01 -10.96
CA ASP A 86 -3.73 -0.74 -10.35
C ASP A 86 -3.37 -0.93 -8.87
N ARG A 87 -4.18 -1.68 -8.11
CA ARG A 87 -3.92 -1.94 -6.70
C ARG A 87 -2.61 -2.70 -6.49
N ILE A 88 -2.36 -3.77 -7.26
CA ILE A 88 -1.12 -4.54 -7.11
C ILE A 88 0.10 -3.76 -7.61
N ALA A 89 -0.03 -3.00 -8.70
CA ALA A 89 1.04 -2.15 -9.21
C ALA A 89 1.50 -1.12 -8.16
N ARG A 90 0.55 -0.43 -7.50
CA ARG A 90 0.85 0.51 -6.41
C ARG A 90 1.53 -0.18 -5.24
N PHE A 91 1.07 -1.37 -4.86
CA PHE A 91 1.68 -2.16 -3.78
C PHE A 91 3.13 -2.56 -4.09
N ILE A 92 3.40 -2.97 -5.34
CA ILE A 92 4.74 -3.32 -5.82
C ILE A 92 5.66 -2.10 -5.87
N LEU A 93 5.23 -1.00 -6.50
CA LEU A 93 6.04 0.22 -6.62
C LEU A 93 6.35 0.85 -5.26
N ALA A 94 5.40 0.77 -4.32
CA ALA A 94 5.59 1.22 -2.95
C ALA A 94 6.40 0.23 -2.09
N GLU A 95 6.79 -0.93 -2.62
CA GLU A 95 7.48 -2.02 -1.91
C GLU A 95 6.82 -2.35 -0.56
N ASN A 96 5.48 -2.37 -0.52
CA ASN A 96 4.72 -2.58 0.72
C ASN A 96 4.69 -4.04 1.18
N PHE A 97 5.31 -4.95 0.42
CA PHE A 97 5.58 -6.33 0.84
C PHE A 97 6.79 -6.45 1.77
N ARG A 98 7.59 -5.38 1.93
CA ARG A 98 8.72 -5.34 2.87
C ARG A 98 8.22 -5.07 4.29
N ARG A 99 9.11 -5.24 5.28
CA ARG A 99 8.84 -4.78 6.64
C ARG A 99 8.92 -3.24 6.72
N PRO A 100 8.08 -2.58 7.53
CA PRO A 100 8.29 -1.18 7.89
C PRO A 100 9.69 -0.95 8.46
N ALA A 101 10.29 0.20 8.18
CA ALA A 101 11.56 0.56 8.78
C ALA A 101 11.37 0.86 10.26
N ASP A 102 12.39 0.53 11.06
CA ASP A 102 12.39 0.90 12.47
C ASP A 102 12.44 2.42 12.58
N VAL A 103 11.46 3.00 13.27
CA VAL A 103 11.38 4.43 13.55
C VAL A 103 11.16 4.62 15.04
N GLY A 104 11.97 5.47 15.66
CA GLY A 104 11.94 5.75 17.09
C GLY A 104 12.92 4.91 17.93
N PRO A 105 12.84 4.99 19.27
CA PRO A 105 11.85 5.75 20.04
C PRO A 105 11.98 7.27 19.87
N ILE A 106 10.85 7.98 19.92
CA ILE A 106 10.76 9.43 19.81
C ILE A 106 9.96 9.92 21.01
N GLU A 107 10.59 10.71 21.88
CA GLU A 107 9.88 11.33 23.00
C GLU A 107 8.86 12.34 22.48
N THR A 108 7.67 12.33 23.08
CA THR A 108 6.57 13.21 22.72
C THR A 108 5.74 13.57 23.95
N ASP A 109 5.25 14.80 23.99
CA ASP A 109 4.40 15.27 25.06
C ASP A 109 2.97 14.73 24.91
N GLY A 110 2.38 14.30 26.03
CA GLY A 110 0.98 13.87 26.08
C GLY A 110 0.66 13.19 27.40
N SER A 111 -0.59 13.24 27.85
CA SER A 111 -0.98 12.59 29.09
C SER A 111 -1.39 11.13 28.85
N CYS A 112 -0.73 10.20 29.56
CA CYS A 112 -1.12 8.81 29.59
C CYS A 112 -2.47 8.66 30.33
N PRO A 113 -3.54 8.16 29.68
CA PRO A 113 -4.85 8.05 30.31
C PRO A 113 -4.90 6.99 31.43
N TYR A 114 -3.85 6.18 31.58
CA TYR A 114 -3.79 5.08 32.54
C TYR A 114 -3.05 5.44 33.83
N CYS A 115 -1.99 6.26 33.76
CA CYS A 115 -1.13 6.58 34.91
C CYS A 115 -0.83 8.06 35.09
N GLY A 116 -1.25 8.93 34.15
CA GLY A 116 -1.07 10.38 34.25
C GLY A 116 0.31 10.90 33.81
N GLU A 117 1.26 10.04 33.47
CA GLU A 117 2.58 10.44 32.96
C GLU A 117 2.45 11.34 31.73
N THR A 118 3.31 12.36 31.64
CA THR A 118 3.25 13.39 30.58
C THR A 118 4.28 13.20 29.47
N THR A 119 5.28 12.35 29.69
CA THR A 119 6.28 11.98 28.69
C THR A 119 5.94 10.62 28.11
N LEU A 120 5.74 10.57 26.79
CA LEU A 120 5.41 9.37 26.04
C LEU A 120 6.48 9.10 24.98
N GLU A 121 6.52 7.86 24.48
CA GLU A 121 7.44 7.45 23.42
C GLU A 121 6.65 6.97 22.22
N ALA A 122 6.98 7.48 21.04
CA ALA A 122 6.46 7.02 19.77
C ALA A 122 7.48 6.15 19.04
N GLY A 123 6.99 5.15 18.31
CA GLY A 123 7.81 4.36 17.42
C GLY A 123 7.01 3.40 16.58
N VAL A 124 7.71 2.71 15.68
CA VAL A 124 7.14 1.58 14.94
C VAL A 124 7.21 0.33 15.81
N ASP A 125 6.06 -0.33 15.92
CA ASP A 125 5.90 -1.66 16.50
C ASP A 125 5.16 -2.54 15.49
N ASP A 126 5.87 -3.51 14.91
CA ASP A 126 5.46 -4.32 13.77
C ASP A 126 4.89 -3.50 12.58
N GLN A 127 3.56 -3.39 12.50
CA GLN A 127 2.82 -2.72 11.41
C GLN A 127 2.12 -1.44 11.89
N TYR A 128 2.44 -0.98 13.10
CA TYR A 128 1.81 0.17 13.73
C TYR A 128 2.87 1.22 14.05
N PHE A 129 2.53 2.48 13.80
CA PHE A 129 3.20 3.59 14.47
C PHE A 129 2.39 3.93 15.71
N ALA A 130 2.96 3.70 16.89
CA ALA A 130 2.25 3.77 18.16
C ALA A 130 2.95 4.72 19.12
N VAL A 131 2.14 5.40 19.95
CA VAL A 131 2.60 6.13 21.13
C VAL A 131 2.31 5.28 22.35
N ARG A 132 3.34 4.99 23.14
CA ARG A 132 3.29 4.22 24.37
C ARG A 132 3.80 5.05 25.55
N CYS A 133 3.28 4.77 26.73
CA CYS A 133 3.81 5.32 27.98
C CYS A 133 4.89 4.39 28.51
N SER A 134 6.13 4.86 28.65
CA SER A 134 7.25 4.06 29.17
C SER A 134 7.12 3.77 30.67
N ALA A 135 6.41 4.60 31.42
CA ALA A 135 6.22 4.41 32.87
C ALA A 135 5.28 3.24 33.21
N CYS A 136 4.24 2.98 32.40
CA CYS A 136 3.28 1.90 32.66
C CYS A 136 3.19 0.85 31.55
N ASP A 137 4.06 0.96 30.53
CA ASP A 137 4.18 0.07 29.38
C ASP A 137 2.87 -0.18 28.62
N ARG A 138 2.05 0.87 28.49
CA ARG A 138 0.74 0.81 27.80
C ARG A 138 0.72 1.61 26.52
N PRO A 139 0.11 1.09 25.44
CA PRO A 139 -0.17 1.87 24.25
C PRO A 139 -1.24 2.92 24.56
N VAL A 140 -0.94 4.17 24.25
CA VAL A 140 -1.87 5.31 24.34
C VAL A 140 -2.66 5.44 23.03
N THR A 141 -1.98 5.24 21.89
CA THR A 141 -2.60 5.28 20.56
C THR A 141 -1.71 4.60 19.54
N GLY A 142 -2.25 4.29 18.37
CA GLY A 142 -1.45 3.99 17.19
C GLY A 142 -2.31 3.97 15.93
N TYR A 143 -1.66 3.89 14.79
CA TYR A 143 -2.31 3.66 13.50
C TYR A 143 -1.44 2.74 12.64
N THR A 144 -2.06 2.05 11.69
CA THR A 144 -1.35 1.18 10.76
C THR A 144 -0.43 2.00 9.88
N ILE A 145 0.83 1.58 9.76
CA ILE A 145 1.81 2.23 8.91
C ILE A 145 2.24 1.30 7.78
N THR A 146 2.48 1.87 6.62
CA THR A 146 3.02 1.14 5.47
C THR A 146 4.55 1.24 5.42
N PRO A 147 5.24 0.25 4.86
CA PRO A 147 6.68 0.34 4.63
C PRO A 147 7.08 1.59 3.85
N ALA A 148 6.31 1.96 2.81
CA ALA A 148 6.55 3.19 2.06
C ALA A 148 6.50 4.45 2.95
N GLN A 149 5.56 4.54 3.89
CA GLN A 149 5.45 5.68 4.81
C GLN A 149 6.67 5.78 5.73
N THR A 150 7.16 4.67 6.29
CA THR A 150 8.35 4.68 7.14
C THR A 150 9.63 5.07 6.41
N ARG A 151 9.73 4.81 5.09
CA ARG A 151 10.88 5.22 4.27
C ARG A 151 10.79 6.68 3.81
N ALA A 152 9.58 7.17 3.54
CA ALA A 152 9.36 8.50 2.98
C ALA A 152 9.26 9.61 4.03
N ARG A 153 9.03 9.28 5.31
CA ARG A 153 8.73 10.25 6.37
C ARG A 153 9.65 10.05 7.55
N SER A 154 10.10 11.18 8.13
CA SER A 154 10.73 11.16 9.44
C SER A 154 9.71 10.74 10.51
N GLY A 155 10.18 10.21 11.63
CA GLY A 155 9.27 9.84 12.72
C GLY A 155 8.50 11.02 13.31
N ASN A 156 9.06 12.23 13.32
CA ASN A 156 8.32 13.43 13.72
C ASN A 156 7.17 13.75 12.75
N THR A 157 7.40 13.60 11.43
CA THR A 157 6.34 13.75 10.43
C THR A 157 5.26 12.68 10.61
N LEU A 158 5.62 11.47 11.04
CA LEU A 158 4.63 10.43 11.35
C LEU A 158 3.78 10.79 12.58
N LEU A 159 4.37 11.37 13.61
CA LEU A 159 3.62 11.91 14.75
C LEU A 159 2.59 12.98 14.34
N GLU A 160 2.98 13.88 13.43
CA GLU A 160 2.13 14.97 12.95
C GLU A 160 0.97 14.51 12.06
N VAL A 161 1.11 13.41 11.33
CA VAL A 161 0.05 12.87 10.44
C VAL A 161 -1.23 12.55 11.21
N ARG A 162 -1.12 12.32 12.53
CA ARG A 162 -2.25 12.13 13.44
C ARG A 162 -3.15 13.35 13.58
N LEU A 163 -2.65 14.55 13.27
CA LEU A 163 -3.41 15.81 13.42
C LEU A 163 -4.37 16.09 12.25
N PHE A 164 -4.35 15.28 11.18
CA PHE A 164 -5.33 15.37 10.09
C PHE A 164 -6.31 14.19 10.14
N PRO A 165 -7.58 14.41 10.54
CA PRO A 165 -8.56 13.35 10.68
C PRO A 165 -9.10 12.99 9.29
N GLY A 166 -8.57 11.91 8.69
CA GLY A 166 -8.98 11.53 7.35
C GLY A 166 -8.50 10.18 6.88
N ASP A 167 -8.46 9.16 7.74
CA ASP A 167 -8.69 7.78 7.30
C ASP A 167 -8.98 6.88 8.51
N THR A 168 -10.28 6.72 8.77
CA THR A 168 -10.85 5.80 9.73
C THR A 168 -10.75 4.36 9.20
N THR A 169 -9.83 3.57 9.75
CA THR A 169 -10.07 2.13 9.89
C THR A 169 -10.26 1.85 11.37
N LYS A 170 -11.54 1.70 11.77
CA LYS A 170 -11.96 1.41 13.13
C LYS A 170 -11.26 0.15 13.65
N MET A 171 -10.61 0.26 14.79
CA MET A 171 -10.29 -0.88 15.65
C MET A 171 -10.86 -0.59 17.03
N GLY A 172 -11.86 -1.38 17.45
CA GLY A 172 -12.26 -1.51 18.85
C GLY A 172 -13.40 -0.60 19.33
N THR A 173 -14.60 -1.16 19.31
CA THR A 173 -15.84 -0.67 19.94
C THR A 173 -15.63 -0.30 21.42
N LEU A 174 -15.91 0.96 21.81
CA LEU A 174 -16.22 1.29 23.21
C LEU A 174 -17.63 0.76 23.54
N PRO A 175 -17.83 0.00 24.63
CA PRO A 175 -19.16 -0.29 25.10
C PRO A 175 -19.80 0.94 25.75
N THR A 176 -21.01 1.25 25.31
CA THR A 176 -21.96 2.14 25.97
C THR A 176 -22.51 1.46 27.24
N SER A 177 -22.18 1.99 28.42
CA SER A 177 -22.95 1.83 29.67
C SER A 177 -22.28 2.67 30.77
N GLY A 178 -22.92 3.56 31.52
CA GLY A 178 -24.30 3.99 31.56
C GLY A 178 -24.41 5.23 32.45
N LEU A 179 -25.38 6.07 32.13
CA LEU A 179 -25.91 7.08 33.04
C LEU A 179 -26.24 6.44 34.38
N ARG A 180 -25.63 6.92 35.46
CA ARG A 180 -26.27 6.93 36.78
C ARG A 180 -26.47 8.38 37.19
N GLN A 181 -27.74 8.73 37.24
CA GLN A 181 -28.25 9.89 37.95
C GLN A 181 -27.89 9.78 39.43
N LYS A 182 -27.36 10.85 40.01
CA LYS A 182 -27.88 11.51 41.21
C LYS A 182 -27.29 12.90 41.30
#